data_AF-A0A5K1BIJ3-F1
#
_entry.id   AF-A0A5K1BIJ3-F1
#
_cell.length_a   1.000
_cell.length_b   1.000
_cell.length_c   1.000
_cell.angle_alpha   90.00
_cell.angle_beta   90.00
_cell.angle_gamma   90.00
#
_symmetry.space_group_name_H-M   'P 1'
#
loop_
_entity.id
_entity.type
_entity.pdbx_description
1 polymer ?
#
loop_
_entity_poly.entity_id
_entity_poly.type
_entity_poly.pdbx_seq_one_letter_code
_entity_poly.pdbx_strand_id
1 'polypeptide(L)' 'VRTIFISGLPTDVKEREIQNLLRWLPGYEASQINYKGEQPMGFALFSTAQLAMAAKDAIQ' A
#
# COMPACT_ATOMS: atom_id res chain seq x y z
N VAL A 1 -1.31 -12.65 -7.51
CA VAL A 1 -2.07 -11.69 -6.66
C VAL A 1 -1.63 -10.28 -7.04
N ARG A 2 -2.54 -9.30 -7.10
CA ARG A 2 -2.27 -7.91 -7.56
C ARG A 2 -2.39 -6.85 -6.47
N THR A 3 -2.44 -7.29 -5.22
CA THR A 3 -2.54 -6.44 -4.03
C THR A 3 -1.32 -6.69 -3.16
N ILE A 4 -0.68 -5.62 -2.71
CA ILE A 4 0.45 -5.68 -1.76
C ILE A 4 -0.02 -5.33 -0.35
N PHE A 5 0.69 -5.86 0.62
CA PHE A 5 0.50 -5.60 2.05
C PHE A 5 1.63 -4.73 2.57
N ILE A 6 1.30 -3.72 3.37
CA ILE A 6 2.22 -2.75 3.95
C ILE A 6 2.06 -2.83 5.48
N SER A 7 3.16 -3.11 6.16
CA SER A 7 3.22 -3.21 7.63
C SER A 7 4.24 -2.25 8.21
N GLY A 8 4.27 -2.15 9.55
CA GLY A 8 5.17 -1.21 10.23
C GLY A 8 4.74 0.25 10.11
N LEU A 9 3.45 0.50 9.84
CA LEU A 9 2.92 1.86 9.78
C LEU A 9 2.80 2.45 11.19
N PRO A 10 3.07 3.76 11.37
CA PRO A 10 2.77 4.47 12.60
C PRO A 10 1.29 4.37 12.99
N THR A 11 0.98 4.45 14.29
CA THR A 11 -0.40 4.33 14.79
C THR A 11 -1.31 5.49 14.37
N ASP A 12 -0.73 6.63 14.00
CA ASP A 12 -1.42 7.83 13.54
C ASP A 12 -1.46 7.98 12.00
N VAL A 13 -1.02 6.95 11.27
CA VAL A 13 -1.04 6.93 9.80
C VAL A 13 -2.44 7.21 9.27
N LYS A 14 -2.53 7.97 8.19
CA LYS A 14 -3.78 8.28 7.49
C LYS A 14 -3.76 7.67 6.10
N GLU A 15 -4.93 7.30 5.60
CA GLU A 15 -5.09 6.71 4.25
C GLU A 15 -4.44 7.56 3.15
N ARG A 16 -4.53 8.89 3.27
CA ARG A 16 -3.88 9.85 2.37
C ARG A 16 -2.36 9.67 2.27
N GLU A 17 -1.70 9.19 3.33
CA GLU A 17 -0.25 9.02 3.35
C GLU A 17 0.17 7.82 2.48
N ILE A 18 -0.59 6.73 2.54
CA ILE A 18 -0.41 5.59 1.64
C ILE A 18 -0.73 5.97 0.20
N GLN A 19 -1.81 6.71 -0.03
CA GLN A 19 -2.13 7.21 -1.35
C GLN A 19 -0.99 8.11 -1.89
N ASN A 20 -0.46 9.02 -1.07
CA ASN A 20 0.63 9.91 -1.49
C ASN A 20 1.94 9.15 -1.77
N LEU A 21 2.22 8.08 -1.01
CA LEU A 21 3.36 7.20 -1.22
C LEU A 21 3.26 6.46 -2.56
N LEU A 22 2.06 5.99 -2.93
CA LEU A 22 1.91 5.03 -4.03
C LEU A 22 1.31 5.61 -5.32
N ARG A 23 0.67 6.78 -5.29
CA ARG A 23 -0.05 7.36 -6.45
C ARG A 23 0.81 7.58 -7.69
N TRP A 24 2.12 7.63 -7.53
CA TRP A 24 3.08 7.83 -8.62
C TRP A 24 3.65 6.51 -9.16
N LEU A 25 3.35 5.39 -8.50
CA LEU A 25 3.83 4.08 -8.94
C LEU A 25 2.98 3.57 -10.12
N PRO A 26 3.62 2.98 -11.15
CA PRO A 26 2.89 2.47 -12.30
C PRO A 26 1.83 1.45 -11.90
N GLY A 27 0.61 1.66 -12.41
CA GLY A 27 -0.50 0.74 -12.20
C GLY A 27 -1.15 0.78 -10.83
N TYR A 28 -0.86 1.78 -9.98
CA TYR A 28 -1.62 2.02 -8.75
C TYR A 28 -3.11 2.26 -9.06
N GLU A 29 -4.00 1.55 -8.37
CA GLU A 29 -5.46 1.70 -8.51
C GLU A 29 -6.10 2.30 -7.25
N ALA A 30 -5.80 1.72 -6.08
CA ALA A 30 -6.37 2.14 -4.81
C ALA A 30 -5.50 1.70 -3.64
N SER A 31 -5.68 2.35 -2.49
CA SER A 31 -5.12 1.91 -1.21
C SER A 31 -6.13 2.07 -0.10
N GLN A 32 -6.00 1.24 0.93
CA GLN A 32 -6.80 1.32 2.15
C GLN A 32 -5.95 1.02 3.37
N ILE A 33 -6.35 1.58 4.51
CA ILE A 33 -5.75 1.25 5.81
C ILE A 33 -6.77 0.53 6.67
N ASN A 34 -6.33 -0.58 7.25
CA ASN A 34 -7.06 -1.31 8.26
C ASN A 34 -6.45 -1.01 9.64
N TYR A 35 -7.22 -0.36 10.49
CA TYR A 35 -6.83 -0.03 11.87
C TYR A 35 -7.19 -1.14 12.88
N LYS A 36 -7.56 -2.34 12.42
CA LYS A 36 -7.83 -3.48 13.30
C LYS A 36 -6.52 -4.06 13.82
N GLY A 37 -6.34 -4.05 15.14
CA GLY A 37 -5.18 -4.62 15.82
C GLY A 37 -4.34 -3.55 16.53
N GLU A 38 -3.15 -3.93 17.00
CA GLU A 38 -2.23 -3.00 17.69
C GLU A 38 -1.53 -2.04 16.73
N GLN A 39 -1.33 -2.45 15.47
CA GLN A 39 -0.68 -1.64 14.44
C GLN A 39 -1.53 -1.55 13.17
N PRO A 40 -1.61 -0.36 12.54
CA PRO A 40 -2.30 -0.21 11.27
C PRO A 40 -1.66 -1.04 10.15
N MET A 41 -2.52 -1.59 9.29
CA MET A 41 -2.12 -2.40 8.15
C MET A 41 -2.57 -1.73 6.85
N GLY A 42 -1.64 -1.50 5.92
CA GLY A 42 -1.93 -0.93 4.61
C GLY A 42 -2.13 -2.01 3.56
N PHE A 43 -3.06 -1.79 2.65
CA PHE A 43 -3.24 -2.60 1.44
C PHE A 43 -3.28 -1.70 0.23
N ALA A 44 -2.60 -2.09 -0.84
CA ALA A 44 -2.61 -1.34 -2.09
C ALA A 44 -2.85 -2.26 -3.28
N LEU A 45 -3.81 -1.88 -4.12
CA LEU A 45 -4.23 -2.59 -5.31
C LEU A 45 -3.51 -2.01 -6.53
N PHE A 46 -2.99 -2.90 -7.37
CA PHE A 46 -2.39 -2.56 -8.64
C PHE A 46 -3.11 -3.27 -9.78
N SER A 47 -3.00 -2.70 -10.98
CA SER A 47 -3.61 -3.22 -12.21
C SER A 47 -3.13 -4.63 -12.57
N THR A 48 -1.86 -4.95 -12.33
CA THR A 48 -1.27 -6.27 -12.62
C THR A 48 -0.42 -6.79 -11.47
N ALA A 49 -0.22 -8.11 -11.42
CA ALA A 49 0.64 -8.74 -10.42
C ALA A 49 2.11 -8.31 -10.58
N GLN A 50 2.58 -8.11 -11.81
CA GLN A 50 3.94 -7.66 -12.12
C GLN A 50 4.20 -6.26 -11.57
N LEU A 51 3.25 -5.33 -11.77
CA LEU A 51 3.35 -3.98 -11.25
C LEU A 51 3.23 -3.95 -9.71
N ALA A 52 2.41 -4.81 -9.12
CA ALA A 52 2.36 -4.99 -7.67
C ALA A 52 3.73 -5.43 -7.10
N MET A 53 4.40 -6.39 -7.75
CA MET A 53 5.73 -6.85 -7.33
C MET A 53 6.78 -5.74 -7.49
N ALA A 54 6.80 -5.05 -8.63
CA ALA A 54 7.71 -3.92 -8.85
C ALA A 54 7.51 -2.79 -7.83
N ALA A 55 6.25 -2.48 -7.49
CA ALA A 55 5.92 -1.51 -6.46
C ALA A 55 6.40 -1.94 -5.08
N LYS A 56 6.23 -3.22 -4.71
CA LYS A 56 6.74 -3.79 -3.47
C LYS A 56 8.27 -3.64 -3.37
N ASP A 57 8.99 -3.91 -4.45
CA ASP A 57 10.45 -3.80 -4.46
C ASP A 57 10.94 -2.34 -4.41
N ALA A 58 10.15 -1.38 -4.89
CA ALA A 58 10.50 0.04 -4.87
C ALA A 58 10.30 0.73 -3.50
N ILE A 59 9.47 0.15 -2.62
CA ILE A 59 9.11 0.74 -1.32
C ILE A 59 9.70 -0.01 -0.12
N GLN A 60 10.43 -1.10 -0.35
CA GLN A 60 11.09 -1.91 0.70
C GLN A 60 12.51 -1.44 1.01
#